data_AF-A0A2E7PAX5-F1
#
_entry.id   AF-A0A2E7PAX5-F1
#
_cell.length_a   1.000
_cell.length_b   1.000
_cell.length_c   1.000
_cell.angle_alpha   90.00
_cell.angle_beta   90.00
_cell.angle_gamma   90.00
#
_symmetry.space_group_name_H-M   'P 1'
#
loop_
_entity.id
_entity.type
_entity.pdbx_description
1 polymer ?
#
loop_
_entity_poly.entity_id
_entity_poly.type
_entity_poly.pdbx_seq_one_letter_code
_entity_poly.pdbx_strand_id
1 'polypeptide(L)'
;MNKNCRRIWLEGTRLLDAGLVKGTALHRQMYDDGTMRLSTHRTHDGDKRHTVAGKGDRPILDLCGKWVTAFIGDHTHFTVEVRTHDGDAVALYITPATI
;
A
#
# COMPACT_ATOMS: atom_id res chain seq x y z
N MET A 1 -6.56 18.16 -5.28
CA MET A 1 -7.57 17.45 -6.11
C MET A 1 -6.87 16.30 -6.82
N ASN A 2 -7.36 15.05 -6.68
CA ASN A 2 -6.72 13.85 -7.28
C ASN A 2 -7.27 13.51 -8.68
N LYS A 3 -7.92 14.47 -9.34
CA LYS A 3 -8.47 14.31 -10.69
C LYS A 3 -7.33 13.99 -11.65
N ASN A 4 -7.51 12.98 -12.51
CA ASN A 4 -6.51 12.45 -13.45
C ASN A 4 -5.25 11.82 -12.81
N CYS A 5 -5.22 11.57 -11.50
CA CYS A 5 -4.13 10.83 -10.89
C CYS A 5 -4.40 9.32 -10.95
N ARG A 6 -3.34 8.52 -11.11
CA ARG A 6 -3.42 7.07 -10.99
C ARG A 6 -3.76 6.69 -9.54
N ARG A 7 -4.31 5.48 -9.40
CA ARG A 7 -4.75 4.91 -8.14
C ARG A 7 -4.32 3.45 -8.07
N ILE A 8 -3.85 3.04 -6.90
CA ILE A 8 -3.70 1.62 -6.53
C ILE A 8 -4.81 1.33 -5.53
N TRP A 9 -5.61 0.31 -5.83
CA TRP A 9 -6.76 -0.09 -5.03
C TRP A 9 -6.60 -1.55 -4.64
N LEU A 10 -6.44 -1.80 -3.34
CA LEU A 10 -6.44 -3.15 -2.78
C LEU A 10 -7.68 -3.30 -1.90
N GLU A 11 -8.37 -4.43 -1.98
CA GLU A 11 -9.57 -4.66 -1.19
C GLU A 11 -9.79 -6.13 -0.79
N GLY A 12 -10.64 -6.32 0.21
CA GLY A 12 -11.26 -7.60 0.55
C GLY A 12 -10.32 -8.59 1.22
N THR A 13 -10.49 -9.86 0.88
CA THR A 13 -9.88 -11.01 1.58
C THR A 13 -8.36 -10.93 1.65
N ARG A 14 -7.68 -10.44 0.61
CA ARG A 14 -6.20 -10.30 0.62
C ARG A 14 -5.67 -9.41 1.74
N LEU A 15 -6.42 -8.37 2.10
CA LEU A 15 -6.05 -7.50 3.22
C LEU A 15 -6.40 -8.16 4.55
N LEU A 16 -7.55 -8.85 4.64
CA LEU A 16 -7.96 -9.58 5.85
C LEU A 16 -6.99 -10.73 6.19
N ASP A 17 -6.58 -11.52 5.20
CA ASP A 17 -5.63 -12.62 5.35
C ASP A 17 -4.26 -12.12 5.83
N ALA A 18 -3.92 -10.88 5.46
CA ALA A 18 -2.74 -10.17 5.93
C ALA A 18 -2.95 -9.47 7.28
N GLY A 19 -4.08 -9.66 7.98
CA GLY A 19 -4.39 -8.98 9.24
C GLY A 19 -4.66 -7.47 9.13
N LEU A 20 -4.81 -6.95 7.91
CA LEU A 20 -5.04 -5.53 7.63
C LEU A 20 -6.55 -5.23 7.62
N VAL A 21 -7.05 -4.81 8.78
CA VAL A 21 -8.46 -4.45 9.01
C VAL A 21 -8.70 -2.94 8.94
N LYS A 22 -9.97 -2.52 8.90
CA LYS A 22 -10.34 -1.10 8.97
C LYS A 22 -9.68 -0.41 10.17
N GLY A 23 -9.05 0.74 9.92
CA GLY A 23 -8.37 1.53 10.94
C GLY A 23 -6.87 1.21 11.07
N THR A 24 -6.40 0.09 10.51
CA THR A 24 -4.97 -0.21 10.46
C THR A 24 -4.21 0.89 9.75
N ALA A 25 -3.21 1.44 10.44
CA ALA A 25 -2.33 2.46 9.92
C ALA A 25 -1.11 1.81 9.26
N LEU A 26 -0.75 2.29 8.08
CA LEU A 26 0.40 1.87 7.32
C LEU A 26 1.30 3.06 7.02
N HIS A 27 2.59 2.89 7.25
CA HIS A 27 3.64 3.84 6.93
C HIS A 27 4.25 3.48 5.59
N ARG A 28 4.40 4.49 4.74
CA ARG A 28 4.95 4.32 3.39
C ARG A 28 6.43 4.65 3.34
N GLN A 29 7.22 3.70 2.83
CA GLN A 29 8.62 3.86 2.46
C GLN A 29 8.78 3.58 0.96
N MET A 30 9.58 4.40 0.27
CA MET A 30 9.96 4.18 -1.12
C MET A 30 11.42 3.70 -1.14
N TYR A 31 11.73 2.74 -1.99
CA TYR A 31 13.09 2.24 -2.21
C TYR A 31 13.62 2.68 -3.58
N ASP A 32 14.95 2.71 -3.71
CA ASP A 32 15.64 3.13 -4.93
C ASP A 32 15.46 2.15 -6.09
N ASP A 33 15.09 0.90 -5.79
CA ASP A 33 14.78 -0.15 -6.78
C ASP A 33 13.39 0.00 -7.41
N GLY A 34 12.64 1.05 -7.05
CA GLY A 34 11.28 1.28 -7.52
C GLY A 34 10.20 0.50 -6.77
N THR A 35 10.54 -0.19 -5.68
CA THR A 35 9.58 -0.84 -4.79
C THR A 35 9.05 0.13 -3.74
N MET A 36 7.76 0.03 -3.41
CA MET A 36 7.16 0.72 -2.28
C MET A 36 6.78 -0.28 -1.19
N ARG A 37 7.13 0.02 0.06
CA ARG A 37 6.66 -0.72 1.23
C ARG A 37 5.61 0.07 2.00
N LEU A 38 4.54 -0.61 2.41
CA LEU A 38 3.55 -0.15 3.38
C LEU A 38 3.60 -1.06 4.61
N SER A 39 3.88 -0.52 5.79
CA SER A 39 4.14 -1.31 7.00
C SER A 39 3.41 -0.77 8.22
N THR A 40 2.96 -1.66 9.12
CA THR A 40 2.38 -1.27 10.41
C THR A 40 3.42 -0.68 11.36
N HIS A 41 4.69 -1.06 11.23
CA HIS A 41 5.79 -0.41 11.92
C HIS A 41 6.16 0.93 11.29
N ARG A 42 6.38 1.92 12.15
CA ARG A 42 6.93 3.21 11.78
C ARG A 42 8.41 3.04 11.45
N THR A 43 8.77 3.28 10.19
CA THR A 43 10.14 3.10 9.71
C THR A 43 10.98 4.36 9.91
N HIS A 44 10.41 5.57 9.76
CA HIS A 44 11.08 6.84 10.09
C HIS A 44 10.08 7.96 10.45
N ASP A 45 10.59 9.03 11.07
CA ASP A 45 9.85 10.27 11.27
C ASP A 45 9.68 11.01 9.92
N GLY A 46 8.42 11.21 9.49
CA GLY A 46 8.07 11.87 8.23
C GLY A 46 7.30 11.01 7.24
N ASP A 47 7.16 9.72 7.50
CA ASP A 47 6.43 8.80 6.60
C ASP A 47 4.95 9.17 6.49
N LYS A 48 4.47 9.28 5.24
CA LYS A 48 3.05 9.52 4.98
C LYS A 48 2.23 8.31 5.42
N ARG A 49 1.24 8.57 6.28
CA ARG A 49 0.33 7.56 6.82
C ARG A 49 -0.80 7.29 5.84
N HIS A 50 -1.03 6.01 5.58
CA HIS A 50 -2.23 5.50 4.93
C HIS A 50 -3.04 4.73 5.96
N THR A 51 -4.37 4.79 5.87
CA THR A 51 -5.25 4.04 6.78
C THR A 51 -6.14 3.15 5.95
N VAL A 52 -6.22 1.88 6.34
CA VAL A 52 -7.16 0.94 5.74
C VAL A 52 -8.58 1.42 6.04
N ALA A 53 -9.33 1.72 4.99
CA ALA A 53 -10.71 2.15 5.03
C ALA A 53 -11.65 0.96 4.78
N GLY A 54 -12.89 1.24 4.41
CA GLY A 54 -13.90 0.21 4.13
C GLY A 54 -14.75 -0.17 5.35
N LYS A 55 -15.44 -1.31 5.24
CA LYS A 55 -16.31 -1.89 6.28
C LYS A 55 -15.76 -3.28 6.65
N GLY A 56 -16.14 -3.80 7.82
CA GLY A 56 -15.51 -4.96 8.48
C GLY A 56 -14.96 -6.04 7.54
N ASP A 57 -15.85 -6.67 6.76
CA ASP A 57 -15.56 -7.77 5.83
C ASP A 57 -14.96 -7.32 4.48
N ARG A 58 -14.90 -6.02 4.22
CA ARG A 58 -14.36 -5.43 2.99
C ARG A 58 -13.43 -4.25 3.33
N PRO A 59 -12.26 -4.53 3.93
CA PRO A 59 -11.22 -3.51 4.08
C PRO A 59 -10.75 -3.02 2.70
N ILE A 60 -10.37 -1.76 2.63
CA ILE A 60 -9.91 -1.10 1.40
C ILE A 60 -8.66 -0.30 1.70
N LEU A 61 -7.62 -0.46 0.89
CA LEU A 61 -6.46 0.42 0.87
C LEU A 61 -6.45 1.19 -0.46
N ASP A 62 -6.77 2.48 -0.37
CA ASP A 62 -6.80 3.42 -1.50
C ASP A 62 -5.53 4.30 -1.48
N LEU A 63 -4.65 4.07 -2.44
CA LEU A 63 -3.48 4.90 -2.68
C LEU A 63 -3.75 5.76 -3.90
N CYS A 64 -3.79 7.07 -3.72
CA CYS A 64 -4.06 8.00 -4.82
C CYS A 64 -3.28 9.31 -4.73
N GLY A 65 -3.23 10.02 -5.85
CA GLY A 65 -2.62 11.34 -5.99
C GLY A 65 -1.37 11.35 -6.88
N LYS A 66 -0.78 12.53 -7.06
CA LYS A 66 0.36 12.74 -7.99
C LYS A 66 1.53 11.79 -7.74
N TRP A 67 1.77 11.44 -6.47
CA TRP A 67 2.84 10.52 -6.08
C TRP A 67 2.60 9.10 -6.60
N VAL A 68 1.34 8.65 -6.68
CA VAL A 68 1.01 7.33 -7.24
C VAL A 68 1.21 7.34 -8.74
N THR A 69 0.81 8.43 -9.41
CA THR A 69 1.10 8.60 -10.85
C THR A 69 2.60 8.54 -11.11
N ALA A 70 3.41 9.22 -10.30
CA ALA A 70 4.86 9.19 -10.42
C ALA A 70 5.45 7.80 -10.13
N PHE A 71 4.95 7.12 -9.09
CA PHE A 71 5.40 5.78 -8.71
C PHE A 71 5.06 4.71 -9.76
N ILE A 72 3.82 4.69 -10.26
CA ILE A 72 3.39 3.73 -11.28
C ILE A 72 3.98 4.08 -12.65
N GLY A 73 4.28 5.36 -12.92
CA GLY A 73 4.77 5.80 -14.22
C GLY A 73 3.85 5.36 -15.34
N ASP A 74 4.41 4.65 -16.32
CA ASP A 74 3.67 4.12 -17.47
C ASP A 74 3.18 2.68 -17.27
N HIS A 75 3.56 2.01 -16.18
CA HIS A 75 3.17 0.62 -15.92
C HIS A 75 1.64 0.49 -15.78
N THR A 76 1.07 -0.54 -16.38
CA THR A 76 -0.36 -0.83 -16.30
C THR A 76 -0.70 -1.83 -15.20
N HIS A 77 0.31 -2.54 -14.68
CA HIS A 77 0.19 -3.56 -13.67
C HIS A 77 1.15 -3.30 -12.51
N PHE A 78 0.92 -3.99 -11.40
CA PHE A 78 1.80 -4.03 -10.25
C PHE A 78 1.66 -5.37 -9.55
N THR A 79 2.71 -5.80 -8.86
CA THR A 79 2.68 -6.94 -7.95
C THR A 79 2.51 -6.45 -6.52
N VAL A 80 1.92 -7.28 -5.67
CA VAL A 80 1.84 -7.06 -4.23
C VAL A 80 2.32 -8.32 -3.54
N GLU A 81 3.38 -8.19 -2.76
CA GLU A 81 3.87 -9.25 -1.89
C GLU A 81 3.55 -8.88 -0.43
N VAL A 82 2.91 -9.81 0.28
CA VAL A 82 2.64 -9.67 1.72
C VAL A 82 3.77 -10.38 2.47
N ARG A 83 4.43 -9.66 3.36
CA ARG A 83 5.44 -10.23 4.26
C ARG A 83 5.06 -9.96 5.71
N THR A 84 5.23 -10.98 6.54
CA THR A 84 5.11 -10.88 8.00
C THR A 84 6.52 -10.88 8.57
N HIS A 85 6.83 -9.92 9.43
CA HIS A 85 8.08 -9.85 10.16
C HIS A 85 7.87 -10.29 11.61
N ASP A 86 8.96 -10.63 12.30
CA ASP A 86 8.94 -10.99 13.72
C ASP A 86 8.20 -9.92 14.54
N GLY A 87 7.26 -10.34 15.39
CA GLY A 87 6.41 -9.44 16.18
C GLY A 87 5.10 -8.99 15.51
N ASP A 88 4.53 -9.82 14.63
CA ASP A 88 3.22 -9.63 13.97
C ASP A 88 3.12 -8.40 13.05
N ALA A 89 4.26 -7.86 12.63
CA ALA A 89 4.26 -6.71 11.76
C ALA A 89 4.06 -7.12 10.31
N VAL A 90 3.05 -6.53 9.69
CA VAL A 90 2.69 -6.82 8.30
C VAL A 90 3.24 -5.72 7.42
N ALA A 91 3.88 -6.13 6.32
CA ALA A 91 4.38 -5.26 5.28
C ALA A 91 3.84 -5.69 3.90
N LEU A 92 3.33 -4.72 3.15
CA LEU A 92 2.99 -4.88 1.73
C LEU A 92 4.14 -4.30 0.90
N TYR A 93 4.73 -5.10 0.02
CA TYR A 93 5.70 -4.66 -0.98
C TYR A 93 4.99 -4.57 -2.32
N ILE A 94 4.96 -3.38 -2.89
CA ILE A 94 4.26 -3.08 -4.14
C ILE A 94 5.30 -2.66 -5.16
N THR A 95 5.32 -3.35 -6.30
CA THR A 95 6.29 -3.11 -7.38
C THR A 95 5.55 -2.93 -8.70
N PRO A 96 5.75 -1.82 -9.43
CA PRO A 96 5.21 -1.66 -10.77
C PRO A 96 5.72 -2.78 -11.69
N ALA A 97 4.85 -3.29 -12.56
CA ALA A 97 5.16 -4.44 -13.41
C ALA A 97 4.71 -4.20 -14.85
N THR A 98 5.45 -4.79 -15.79
CA THR A 98 5.05 -4.93 -17.19
C THR A 98 4.77 -6.41 -17.43
N ILE A 99 3.61 -6.72 -18.02
CA ILE A 99 3.24 -8.08 -18.42
C ILE A 99 3.56 -8.25 -19.90
#